data_AF-A0A080MAK9-F1
#
_entry.id   AF-A0A080MAK9-F1
#
_cell.length_a   1.000
_cell.length_b   1.000
_cell.length_c   1.000
_cell.angle_alpha   90.00
_cell.angle_beta   90.00
_cell.angle_gamma   90.00
#
_symmetry.space_group_name_H-M   'P 1'
#
loop_
_entity.id
_entity.type
_entity.pdbx_description
1 polymer ?
#
loop_
_entity_poly.entity_id
_entity_poly.type
_entity_poly.pdbx_seq_one_letter_code
_entity_poly.pdbx_strand_id
1 'polypeptide(L)'
;MFGGEPAGPDDQARLRAELLENERQLAAQGGNESVLEAELECQKTVLDNPQRYLRVAPRHLRLSRRNVVLDDASADPAADVNFCCAELRGTPPVERAFVLVRVARSERHAPQTINFDDSSCRSRSRRLT
;
A
#
# COMPACT_ATOMS: atom_id res chain seq x y z
N MET A 1 24.34 -9.33 38.49
CA MET A 1 25.56 -10.17 38.55
C MET A 1 25.54 -11.08 37.33
N PHE A 2 26.19 -10.69 36.24
CA PHE A 2 26.40 -11.58 35.08
C PHE A 2 27.80 -12.16 35.23
N GLY A 3 27.88 -13.34 35.83
CA GLY A 3 29.14 -14.01 36.14
C GLY A 3 28.88 -15.48 36.40
N GLY A 4 28.39 -16.17 35.37
CA GLY A 4 28.48 -17.64 35.33
C GLY A 4 29.91 -18.02 34.95
N GLU A 5 30.40 -19.12 35.53
CA GLU A 5 31.73 -19.68 35.21
C GLU A 5 31.94 -19.78 33.68
N PRO A 6 33.16 -19.50 33.19
CA PRO A 6 33.45 -19.66 31.78
C PRO A 6 33.15 -21.10 31.38
N ALA A 7 32.28 -21.26 30.39
CA ALA A 7 32.00 -22.56 29.78
C ALA A 7 33.33 -23.30 29.56
N GLY A 8 33.38 -24.58 29.93
CA GLY A 8 34.58 -25.40 29.74
C GLY A 8 35.05 -25.33 28.28
N PRO A 9 36.34 -25.57 28.01
CA PRO A 9 36.92 -25.43 26.66
C PRO A 9 36.12 -26.20 25.58
N ASP A 10 35.51 -27.33 25.93
CA ASP A 10 34.65 -28.13 25.05
C ASP A 10 33.29 -27.48 24.78
N ASP A 11 32.65 -26.89 25.81
CA ASP A 11 31.40 -26.14 25.64
C ASP A 11 31.63 -24.86 24.84
N GLN A 12 32.79 -24.19 24.99
CA GLN A 12 33.15 -23.05 24.12
C GLN A 12 33.34 -23.48 22.66
N ALA A 13 33.94 -24.64 22.40
CA ALA A 13 34.11 -25.15 21.05
C ALA A 13 32.76 -25.48 20.40
N ARG A 14 31.84 -26.10 21.16
CA ARG A 14 30.48 -26.39 20.69
C ARG A 14 29.69 -25.11 20.41
N LEU A 15 29.70 -24.14 21.32
CA LEU A 15 29.05 -22.84 21.14
C LEU A 15 29.58 -22.08 19.92
N ARG A 16 30.90 -22.11 19.67
CA ARG A 16 31.49 -21.49 18.47
C ARG A 16 31.02 -22.18 17.19
N ALA A 17 30.94 -23.51 17.19
CA ALA A 17 30.42 -24.25 16.04
C ALA A 17 28.94 -23.94 15.78
N GLU A 18 28.12 -23.86 16.84
CA GLU A 18 26.71 -23.46 16.75
C GLU A 18 26.55 -22.02 16.26
N LEU A 19 27.40 -21.08 16.69
CA LEU A 19 27.39 -19.69 16.20
C LEU A 19 27.77 -19.61 14.72
N LEU A 20 28.79 -20.35 14.29
CA LEU A 20 29.23 -20.38 12.88
C LEU A 20 28.16 -20.97 11.97
N GLU A 21 27.46 -22.00 12.43
CA GLU A 21 26.32 -22.57 11.71
C GLU A 21 25.14 -21.59 11.66
N ASN A 22 24.84 -20.88 12.75
CA ASN A 22 23.83 -19.82 12.77
C ASN A 22 24.18 -18.66 11.82
N GLU A 23 25.43 -18.20 11.79
CA GLU A 23 25.90 -17.18 10.85
C GLU A 23 25.72 -17.62 9.40
N ARG A 24 26.02 -18.90 9.10
CA ARG A 24 25.82 -19.48 7.77
C ARG A 24 24.34 -19.53 7.39
N GLN A 25 23.47 -19.88 8.34
CA GLN A 25 22.02 -19.93 8.13
C GLN A 25 21.42 -18.53 7.93
N LEU A 26 21.86 -17.54 8.72
CA LEU A 26 21.43 -16.15 8.58
C LEU A 26 21.90 -15.54 7.26
N ALA A 27 23.13 -15.84 6.83
CA ALA A 27 23.63 -15.43 5.51
C ALA A 27 22.83 -16.07 4.37
N ALA A 28 22.36 -17.31 4.55
CA ALA A 28 21.55 -18.02 3.56
C ALA A 28 20.09 -17.53 3.50
N GLN A 29 19.55 -16.95 4.58
CA GLN A 29 18.17 -16.46 4.65
C GLN A 29 17.94 -15.15 3.88
N GLY A 30 19.01 -14.54 3.33
CA GLY A 30 18.92 -13.32 2.54
C GLY A 30 18.66 -12.09 3.42
N GLY A 31 19.52 -11.08 3.30
CA GLY A 31 19.34 -9.84 4.05
C GLY A 31 18.12 -9.03 3.61
N ASN A 32 17.94 -7.84 4.19
CA ASN A 32 16.87 -6.90 3.81
C ASN A 32 16.80 -6.61 2.30
N GLU A 33 17.92 -6.70 1.60
CA GLU A 33 17.99 -6.55 0.13
C GLU A 33 17.20 -7.63 -0.61
N SER A 34 17.22 -8.88 -0.13
CA SER A 34 16.47 -9.99 -0.74
C SER A 34 14.95 -9.86 -0.53
N VAL A 35 14.54 -9.29 0.61
CA VAL A 35 13.13 -8.96 0.88
C VAL A 35 12.67 -7.83 -0.04
N LEU A 36 13.48 -6.78 -0.18
CA LEU A 36 13.21 -5.67 -1.09
C LEU A 36 13.09 -6.16 -2.54
N GLU A 37 14.01 -7.04 -2.97
CA GLU A 37 13.99 -7.60 -4.31
C GLU A 37 12.71 -8.42 -4.56
N ALA A 38 12.32 -9.26 -3.61
CA ALA A 38 11.06 -10.01 -3.68
C ALA A 38 9.82 -9.09 -3.73
N GLU A 39 9.79 -8.01 -2.95
CA GLU A 39 8.71 -7.02 -2.98
C GLU A 39 8.64 -6.30 -4.34
N LEU A 40 9.78 -5.90 -4.89
CA LEU A 40 9.86 -5.24 -6.19
C LEU A 40 9.43 -6.18 -7.33
N GLU A 41 9.83 -7.45 -7.30
CA GLU A 41 9.38 -8.44 -8.29
C GLU A 41 7.87 -8.71 -8.20
N CYS A 42 7.32 -8.73 -6.98
CA CYS A 42 5.87 -8.79 -6.78
C CYS A 42 5.17 -7.56 -7.38
N GLN A 43 5.69 -6.35 -7.12
CA GLN A 43 5.13 -5.12 -7.70
C GLN A 43 5.19 -5.13 -9.23
N LYS A 44 6.31 -5.53 -9.83
CA LYS A 44 6.43 -5.69 -11.29
C LYS A 44 5.35 -6.61 -11.84
N THR A 45 5.19 -7.78 -11.22
CA THR A 45 4.18 -8.77 -11.63
C THR A 45 2.75 -8.20 -11.62
N VAL A 46 2.41 -7.41 -10.59
CA VAL A 46 1.11 -6.74 -10.50
C VAL A 46 0.96 -5.66 -11.57
N LEU A 47 2.00 -4.85 -11.77
CA LEU A 47 1.99 -3.73 -12.71
C LEU A 47 2.07 -4.15 -14.18
N ASP A 48 2.55 -5.35 -14.48
CA ASP A 48 2.54 -5.93 -15.83
C ASP A 48 1.12 -6.27 -16.29
N ASN A 49 0.20 -6.54 -15.36
CA ASN A 49 -1.18 -6.92 -15.66
C ASN A 49 -2.18 -6.14 -14.79
N PRO A 50 -2.16 -4.79 -14.84
CA PRO A 50 -2.89 -3.96 -13.89
C PRO A 50 -4.40 -4.13 -14.02
N GLN A 51 -4.88 -4.49 -15.21
CA GLN A 51 -6.29 -4.74 -15.53
C GLN A 51 -6.91 -5.91 -14.74
N ARG A 52 -6.07 -6.83 -14.21
CA ARG A 52 -6.54 -7.92 -13.34
C ARG A 52 -7.04 -7.41 -12.00
N TYR A 53 -6.49 -6.30 -11.53
CA TYR A 53 -6.75 -5.76 -10.21
C TYR A 53 -7.52 -4.44 -10.26
N LEU A 54 -7.33 -3.63 -11.30
CA LEU A 54 -7.92 -2.31 -11.45
C LEU A 54 -8.77 -2.23 -12.72
N ARG A 55 -10.05 -1.90 -12.58
CA ARG A 55 -10.93 -1.59 -13.71
C ARG A 55 -11.31 -0.12 -13.67
N VAL A 56 -11.14 0.58 -14.78
CA VAL A 56 -11.63 1.95 -14.93
C VAL A 56 -12.79 1.96 -15.92
N ALA A 57 -13.94 2.50 -15.52
CA ALA A 57 -15.11 2.61 -16.37
C ALA A 57 -15.73 4.01 -16.26
N PRO A 58 -16.23 4.59 -17.36
CA PRO A 58 -16.97 5.84 -17.30
C PRO A 58 -18.33 5.63 -16.62
N ARG A 59 -18.78 6.62 -15.86
CA ARG A 59 -20.10 6.68 -15.24
C ARG A 59 -20.70 8.07 -15.44
N HIS A 60 -21.85 8.12 -16.08
CA HIS A 60 -22.62 9.34 -16.26
C HIS A 60 -23.48 9.57 -15.02
N LEU A 61 -23.40 10.75 -14.42
CA LEU A 61 -24.16 11.11 -13.22
C LEU A 61 -24.78 12.50 -13.37
N ARG A 62 -26.01 12.64 -12.87
CA ARG A 62 -26.71 13.93 -12.75
C ARG A 62 -26.45 14.51 -11.37
N LEU A 63 -25.86 15.69 -11.28
CA LEU A 63 -25.55 16.35 -10.00
C LEU A 63 -26.36 17.62 -9.81
N SER A 64 -27.00 17.75 -8.65
CA SER A 64 -27.57 19.03 -8.22
C SER A 64 -26.47 20.06 -7.94
N ARG A 65 -26.85 21.35 -7.84
CA ARG A 65 -25.95 22.44 -7.41
C ARG A 65 -25.31 22.23 -6.03
N ARG A 66 -25.81 21.29 -5.22
CA ARG A 66 -25.27 20.91 -3.91
C ARG A 66 -24.41 19.65 -3.94
N ASN A 67 -24.01 19.17 -5.13
CA ASN A 67 -23.24 17.94 -5.35
C ASN A 67 -23.94 16.66 -4.87
N VAL A 68 -25.27 16.68 -4.82
CA VAL A 68 -26.07 15.47 -4.57
C VAL A 68 -26.36 14.80 -5.91
N VAL A 69 -26.10 13.50 -6.00
CA VAL A 69 -26.48 12.66 -7.15
C VAL A 69 -28.00 12.57 -7.22
N LEU A 70 -28.55 12.90 -8.39
CA LEU A 70 -29.98 12.84 -8.67
C LEU A 70 -30.27 11.63 -9.56
N ASP A 71 -31.45 11.03 -9.37
CA ASP A 71 -31.96 10.01 -10.29
C ASP A 71 -32.26 10.59 -11.67
N ASP A 72 -32.17 9.75 -12.69
CA ASP A 72 -32.44 10.14 -14.08
C ASP A 72 -33.87 10.67 -14.28
N ALA A 73 -34.83 10.21 -13.49
CA ALA A 73 -36.22 10.66 -13.54
C ALA A 73 -36.48 11.99 -12.79
N SER A 74 -35.49 12.53 -12.06
CA SER A 74 -35.68 13.79 -11.33
C SER A 74 -35.79 14.99 -12.28
N ALA A 75 -36.79 15.84 -12.03
CA ALA A 75 -36.98 17.12 -12.72
C ALA A 75 -36.17 18.27 -12.10
N ASP A 76 -35.44 18.01 -11.02
CA ASP A 76 -34.63 19.02 -10.35
C ASP A 76 -33.49 19.52 -11.28
N PRO A 77 -33.10 20.81 -11.16
CA PRO A 77 -31.97 21.34 -11.91
C PRO A 77 -30.68 20.56 -11.62
N ALA A 78 -30.12 19.95 -12.66
CA ALA A 78 -28.93 19.11 -12.58
C ALA A 78 -27.90 19.51 -13.65
N ALA A 79 -26.63 19.24 -13.36
CA ALA A 79 -25.56 19.21 -14.35
C ALA A 79 -25.16 17.76 -14.62
N ASP A 80 -25.02 17.42 -15.89
CA ASP A 80 -24.55 16.11 -16.32
C ASP A 80 -23.01 16.05 -16.29
N VAL A 81 -22.46 15.10 -15.53
CA VAL A 81 -21.02 14.95 -15.36
C VAL A 81 -20.60 13.52 -15.65
N ASN A 82 -19.57 13.38 -16.47
CA ASN A 82 -18.92 12.09 -16.75
C ASN A 82 -17.75 11.89 -15.79
N PHE A 83 -17.89 10.95 -14.86
CA PHE A 83 -16.81 10.50 -14.00
C PHE A 83 -16.13 9.26 -14.58
N CYS A 84 -14.86 9.07 -14.27
CA CYS A 84 -14.21 7.78 -14.35
C CYS A 84 -14.27 7.13 -12.96
N CYS A 85 -14.86 5.94 -12.87
CA CYS A 85 -14.81 5.11 -11.67
C CYS A 85 -13.70 4.09 -11.80
N ALA A 86 -12.74 4.12 -10.87
CA ALA A 86 -11.74 3.10 -10.65
C ALA A 86 -12.21 2.12 -9.58
N GLU A 87 -12.36 0.85 -9.96
CA GLU A 87 -12.67 -0.26 -9.06
C GLU A 87 -11.39 -1.10 -8.86
N LEU A 88 -10.90 -1.12 -7.62
CA LEU A 88 -9.81 -2.00 -7.19
C LEU A 88 -10.41 -3.27 -6.60
N ARG A 89 -10.20 -4.39 -7.30
CA ARG A 89 -10.66 -5.74 -6.96
C ARG A 89 -9.72 -6.38 -5.92
N GLY A 90 -9.67 -5.78 -4.74
CA GLY A 90 -8.98 -6.30 -3.56
C GLY A 90 -9.97 -6.71 -2.46
N THR A 91 -9.43 -7.06 -1.29
CA THR A 91 -10.22 -7.30 -0.08
C THR A 91 -9.78 -6.30 1.00
N PRO A 92 -10.59 -5.28 1.35
CA PRO A 92 -11.92 -4.98 0.82
C PRO A 92 -11.86 -4.39 -0.61
N PRO A 93 -12.93 -4.54 -1.41
CA PRO A 93 -13.03 -3.84 -2.68
C PRO A 93 -13.11 -2.33 -2.43
N VAL A 94 -12.38 -1.55 -3.22
CA VAL A 94 -12.35 -0.09 -3.11
C VAL A 94 -12.76 0.52 -4.45
N GLU A 95 -13.75 1.41 -4.42
CA GLU A 95 -14.16 2.19 -5.59
C GLU A 95 -13.80 3.67 -5.38
N ARG A 96 -13.28 4.32 -6.43
CA ARG A 96 -12.95 5.75 -6.45
C ARG A 96 -13.44 6.39 -7.74
N ALA A 97 -14.26 7.44 -7.63
CA ALA A 97 -14.62 8.29 -8.76
C ALA A 97 -13.62 9.45 -8.91
N PHE A 98 -13.23 9.76 -10.14
CA PHE A 98 -12.34 10.86 -10.47
C PHE A 98 -12.70 11.49 -11.83
N VAL A 99 -12.26 12.74 -12.03
CA VAL A 99 -12.33 13.44 -13.32
C VAL A 99 -10.92 13.92 -13.66
N LEU A 100 -10.48 13.68 -14.90
CA LEU A 100 -9.23 14.22 -15.39
C LEU A 100 -9.46 15.65 -15.87
N VAL A 101 -8.91 16.61 -15.15
CA VAL A 101 -8.94 18.03 -15.51
C VAL A 101 -7.54 18.50 -15.90
N ARG A 102 -7.44 19.35 -16.91
CA ARG A 102 -6.20 20.06 -17.26
C ARG A 102 -6.32 21.48 -16.71
N VAL A 103 -5.31 21.89 -15.96
CA VAL A 103 -5.26 23.21 -15.32
C VAL A 103 -3.89 23.82 -15.61
N ALA A 104 -3.82 25.12 -15.86
CA ALA A 104 -2.54 25.77 -16.12
C ALA A 104 -1.64 25.66 -14.87
N ARG A 105 -0.32 25.49 -15.07
CA ARG A 105 0.61 25.35 -13.93
C ARG A 105 0.60 26.57 -13.01
N SER A 106 0.33 27.76 -13.55
CA SER A 106 0.18 29.02 -12.83
C SER A 106 -1.05 29.07 -11.92
N GLU A 107 -2.08 28.28 -12.20
CA GLU A 107 -3.32 28.21 -11.42
C GLU A 107 -3.25 27.16 -10.30
N ARG A 108 -2.16 26.37 -10.24
CA ARG A 108 -1.96 25.36 -9.22
C ARG A 108 -1.50 26.04 -7.93
N HIS A 109 -2.24 25.84 -6.84
CA HIS A 109 -1.77 26.21 -5.50
C HIS A 109 -0.41 25.54 -5.21
N ALA A 110 0.43 26.20 -4.41
CA ALA A 110 1.72 25.66 -3.99
C ALA A 110 1.53 24.21 -3.48
N PRO A 111 2.37 23.24 -3.91
CA PRO A 111 2.22 21.85 -3.52
C PRO A 111 2.15 21.75 -2.00
N GLN A 112 1.08 21.15 -1.48
CA GLN A 112 1.09 20.63 -0.12
C GLN A 112 2.19 19.57 -0.07
N THR A 113 3.17 19.76 0.80
CA THR A 113 4.23 18.80 1.03
C THR A 113 3.58 17.48 1.46
N ILE A 114 3.84 16.40 0.71
CA ILE A 114 3.40 15.06 1.09
C ILE A 114 4.08 14.74 2.42
N ASN A 115 3.29 14.51 3.47
CA ASN A 115 3.83 14.07 4.75
C ASN A 115 4.13 12.57 4.67
N PHE A 116 5.39 12.24 4.42
CA PHE A 116 5.83 10.84 4.34
C PHE A 116 5.73 10.11 5.69
N ASP A 117 5.64 10.82 6.82
CA ASP A 117 5.53 10.21 8.16
C ASP A 117 4.17 9.52 8.39
N ASP A 118 3.12 9.93 7.66
CA ASP A 118 1.78 9.34 7.77
C ASP A 118 1.60 8.05 6.92
N SER A 119 2.63 7.65 6.16
CA SER A 119 2.58 6.44 5.31
C SER A 119 2.84 5.12 6.07
N SER A 120 3.01 5.17 7.40
CA SER A 120 3.15 3.95 8.21
C SER A 120 1.83 3.16 8.25
N CYS A 121 1.88 1.95 7.68
CA CYS A 121 0.79 0.98 7.69
C CYS A 121 0.31 0.72 9.12
N ARG A 122 -0.81 1.32 9.53
CA ARG A 122 -1.44 1.05 10.83
C ARG A 122 -1.99 -0.37 10.82
N SER A 123 -1.23 -1.33 11.34
CA SER A 123 -1.76 -2.62 11.79
C SER A 123 -2.77 -2.36 12.92
N ARG A 124 -4.05 -2.18 12.57
CA ARG A 124 -5.13 -2.09 13.56
C ARG A 124 -5.34 -3.49 14.17
N SER A 125 -4.60 -3.77 15.23
CA SER A 125 -4.95 -4.84 16.19
C SER A 125 -6.25 -4.44 16.87
N ARG A 126 -7.36 -5.03 16.42
CA ARG A 126 -8.67 -4.88 17.05
C ARG A 126 -8.70 -5.83 18.25
N ARG A 127 -8.33 -5.34 19.44
CA ARG A 127 -8.74 -6.03 20.69
C ARG A 127 -10.24 -5.86 20.83
N LEU A 128 -10.96 -6.97 20.76
CA LEU A 128 -12.32 -7.09 21.26
C LEU A 128 -12.25 -7.14 22.78
N THR A 129 -12.94 -6.20 23.41
CA THR A 129 -13.52 -6.34 24.75
C THR A 129 -14.99 -5.99 24.62
#